data_AF-A0A0B8NXB5-F1
#
_entry.id   AF-A0A0B8NXB5-F1
#
_cell.length_a   1.000
_cell.length_b   1.000
_cell.length_c   1.000
_cell.angle_alpha   90.00
_cell.angle_beta   90.00
_cell.angle_gamma   90.00
#
_symmetry.space_group_name_H-M   'P 1'
#
loop_
_entity.id
_entity.type
_entity.pdbx_description
1 polymer ?
#
loop_
_entity_poly.entity_id
_entity_poly.type
_entity_poly.pdbx_seq_one_letter_code
_entity_poly.pdbx_strand_id
1 'polypeptide(L)'
;MNIAGRLFLITQEEKYATFVKDLLNWYADKYLTLDYQVQKNTNPTGRLFHQILNEHGWLLFTSIAYSCVASTMTQEERDRIVERVFIPMIEMSTEKYAYRFDHIHNHGVWAVAAVGACAVAIGKPEYLEMAVYGKDRDATSGFLDQVSNLFAPSGYYLEGPYYSRFTIRPLVLLAEIIHRHMPEVDIYNYKDGVVAIRFKHCLPLLTLMAFSQH
;
A
#
# COMPACT_ATOMS: atom_id res chain seq x y z
N MET A 1 8.66 0.76 -12.50
CA MET A 1 9.25 1.38 -11.29
C MET A 1 9.67 0.35 -10.25
N ASN A 2 8.77 -0.45 -9.66
CA ASN A 2 9.11 -1.37 -8.55
C ASN A 2 10.33 -2.29 -8.80
N ILE A 3 10.42 -2.94 -9.95
CA ILE A 3 11.60 -3.77 -10.28
C ILE A 3 12.88 -2.93 -10.35
N ALA A 4 12.84 -1.74 -10.97
CA ALA A 4 14.00 -0.85 -11.05
C ALA A 4 14.45 -0.38 -9.66
N GLY A 5 13.53 0.05 -8.79
CA GLY A 5 13.87 0.41 -7.41
C GLY A 5 14.56 -0.72 -6.65
N ARG A 6 14.08 -1.96 -6.81
CA ARG A 6 14.74 -3.13 -6.19
C ARG A 6 16.10 -3.45 -6.81
N LEU A 7 16.24 -3.31 -8.13
CA LEU A 7 17.53 -3.48 -8.79
C LEU A 7 18.54 -2.45 -8.26
N PHE A 8 18.12 -1.19 -8.07
CA PHE A 8 18.97 -0.18 -7.44
C PHE A 8 19.48 -0.61 -6.06
N LEU A 9 18.61 -1.13 -5.18
CA LEU A 9 19.06 -1.62 -3.86
C LEU A 9 20.09 -2.75 -3.93
N ILE A 10 20.01 -3.61 -4.95
CA ILE A 10 20.91 -4.76 -5.10
C ILE A 10 22.22 -4.37 -5.80
N THR A 11 22.12 -3.63 -6.90
CA THR A 11 23.26 -3.36 -7.78
C THR A 11 23.92 -2.03 -7.51
N GLN A 12 23.21 -1.10 -6.83
CA GLN A 12 23.64 0.28 -6.60
C GLN A 12 23.92 1.05 -7.91
N GLU A 13 23.40 0.57 -9.04
CA GLU A 13 23.56 1.27 -10.32
C GLU A 13 22.56 2.42 -10.45
N GLU A 14 23.07 3.65 -10.49
CA GLU A 14 22.30 4.90 -10.54
C GLU A 14 21.23 4.94 -11.63
N LYS A 15 21.47 4.29 -12.78
CA LYS A 15 20.51 4.24 -13.91
C LYS A 15 19.12 3.76 -13.47
N TYR A 16 19.05 2.87 -12.48
CA TYR A 16 17.79 2.35 -11.96
C TYR A 16 17.08 3.35 -11.07
N ALA A 17 17.82 4.09 -10.23
CA ALA A 17 17.25 5.16 -9.41
C ALA A 17 16.76 6.32 -10.29
N THR A 18 17.58 6.77 -11.26
CA THR A 18 17.21 7.81 -12.22
C THR A 18 15.92 7.46 -12.95
N PHE A 19 15.78 6.23 -13.46
CA PHE A 19 14.55 5.80 -14.13
C PHE A 19 13.30 5.91 -13.24
N VAL A 20 13.41 5.57 -11.95
CA VAL A 20 12.29 5.70 -11.00
C VAL A 20 11.98 7.18 -10.72
N LYS A 21 13.01 8.00 -10.48
CA LYS A 21 12.87 9.45 -10.25
C LYS A 21 12.20 10.15 -11.43
N ASP A 22 12.64 9.88 -12.65
CA ASP A 22 12.10 10.50 -13.86
C ASP A 22 10.62 10.16 -14.05
N LEU A 23 10.24 8.90 -13.85
CA LEU A 23 8.84 8.49 -14.01
C LEU A 23 7.96 9.07 -12.91
N LEU A 24 8.42 9.11 -11.66
CA LEU A 24 7.71 9.79 -10.57
C LEU A 24 7.54 11.28 -10.85
N ASN A 25 8.57 11.95 -11.38
CA ASN A 25 8.49 13.35 -11.74
C ASN A 25 7.47 13.61 -12.86
N TRP A 26 7.41 12.73 -13.86
CA TRP A 26 6.41 12.75 -14.92
C TRP A 26 4.98 12.58 -14.35
N TYR A 27 4.79 11.64 -13.42
CA TYR A 27 3.49 11.48 -12.76
C TYR A 27 3.12 12.71 -11.93
N ALA A 28 4.07 13.32 -11.22
CA ALA A 28 3.80 14.55 -10.49
C ALA A 28 3.44 15.72 -11.44
N ASP A 29 3.91 15.76 -12.68
CA ASP A 29 3.45 16.76 -13.66
C ASP A 29 1.99 16.51 -14.12
N LYS A 30 1.58 15.24 -14.18
CA LYS A 30 0.31 14.85 -14.84
C LYS A 30 -0.82 14.49 -13.89
N TYR A 31 -0.56 13.90 -12.74
CA TYR A 31 -1.57 13.22 -11.92
C TYR A 31 -2.74 14.14 -11.55
N LEU A 32 -2.44 15.36 -11.08
CA LEU A 32 -3.46 16.35 -10.72
C LEU A 32 -4.11 17.05 -11.91
N THR A 33 -3.56 16.92 -13.12
CA THR A 33 -4.17 17.44 -14.36
C THR A 33 -5.16 16.46 -14.98
N LEU A 34 -5.18 15.20 -14.52
CA LEU A 34 -6.12 14.19 -15.00
C LEU A 34 -7.44 14.30 -14.25
N ASP A 35 -8.55 14.37 -14.97
CA ASP A 35 -9.87 14.20 -14.38
C ASP A 35 -10.06 12.77 -13.84
N TYR A 36 -11.08 12.59 -13.01
CA TYR A 36 -11.52 11.25 -12.64
C TYR A 36 -12.05 10.52 -13.88
N GLN A 37 -11.75 9.23 -13.98
CA GLN A 37 -12.24 8.40 -15.06
C GLN A 37 -13.77 8.27 -15.01
N VAL A 38 -14.39 8.11 -16.17
CA VAL A 38 -15.85 7.93 -16.29
C VAL A 38 -16.25 6.60 -15.69
N GLN A 39 -17.14 6.64 -14.70
CA GLN A 39 -17.66 5.46 -14.03
C GLN A 39 -18.61 4.68 -14.94
N LYS A 40 -18.24 3.44 -15.29
CA LYS A 40 -19.03 2.53 -16.14
C LYS A 40 -19.67 1.35 -15.38
N ASN A 41 -19.43 1.25 -14.07
CA ASN A 41 -19.98 0.22 -13.18
C ASN A 41 -20.00 0.72 -11.73
N THR A 42 -20.36 -0.14 -10.78
CA THR A 42 -20.52 0.20 -9.37
C THR A 42 -19.21 0.46 -8.62
N ASN A 43 -18.04 0.23 -9.23
CA ASN A 43 -16.77 0.48 -8.58
C ASN A 43 -16.38 1.97 -8.69
N PRO A 44 -15.87 2.57 -7.59
CA PRO A 44 -15.29 3.89 -7.65
C PRO A 44 -14.16 3.95 -8.67
N THR A 45 -13.99 5.10 -9.32
CA THR A 45 -12.97 5.31 -10.34
C THR A 45 -11.73 5.99 -9.75
N GLY A 46 -10.59 5.82 -10.42
CA GLY A 46 -9.39 6.59 -10.13
C GLY A 46 -9.18 7.72 -11.14
N ARG A 47 -7.96 8.26 -11.18
CA ARG A 47 -7.53 9.23 -12.21
C ARG A 47 -6.75 8.54 -13.32
N LEU A 48 -5.83 7.64 -12.97
CA LEU A 48 -5.05 6.80 -13.89
C LEU A 48 -5.89 5.63 -14.42
N PHE A 49 -6.69 4.99 -13.57
CA PHE A 49 -7.44 3.80 -13.95
C PHE A 49 -8.95 3.95 -13.79
N HIS A 50 -9.66 3.17 -14.60
CA HIS A 50 -11.13 3.13 -14.61
C HIS A 50 -11.75 2.62 -13.30
N GLN A 51 -10.97 2.02 -12.41
CA GLN A 51 -11.39 1.52 -11.10
C GLN A 51 -10.32 1.76 -10.05
N ILE A 52 -10.73 2.20 -8.86
CA ILE A 52 -9.84 2.57 -7.76
C ILE A 52 -8.95 1.41 -7.27
N LEU A 53 -9.38 0.17 -7.47
CA LEU A 53 -8.58 -1.02 -7.15
C LEU A 53 -7.23 -1.01 -7.87
N ASN A 54 -7.21 -0.58 -9.14
CA ASN A 54 -5.97 -0.49 -9.90
C ASN A 54 -5.10 0.69 -9.44
N GLU A 55 -5.73 1.78 -9.01
CA GLU A 55 -5.11 2.91 -8.32
C GLU A 55 -4.37 2.46 -7.06
N HIS A 56 -5.00 1.64 -6.21
CA HIS A 56 -4.38 1.10 -5.00
C HIS A 56 -3.22 0.17 -5.32
N GLY A 57 -3.37 -0.72 -6.30
CA GLY A 57 -2.27 -1.57 -6.78
C GLY A 57 -1.08 -0.75 -7.29
N TRP A 58 -1.34 0.33 -8.02
CA TRP A 58 -0.31 1.26 -8.48
C TRP A 58 0.35 1.97 -7.31
N LEU A 59 -0.42 2.53 -6.38
CA LEU A 59 0.09 3.24 -5.20
C LEU A 59 1.00 2.32 -4.38
N LEU A 60 0.55 1.12 -4.04
CA LEU A 60 1.34 0.15 -3.27
C LEU A 60 2.72 -0.11 -3.88
N PHE A 61 2.77 -0.40 -5.19
CA PHE A 61 4.03 -0.73 -5.84
C PHE A 61 4.90 0.48 -6.17
N THR A 62 4.30 1.64 -6.39
CA THR A 62 5.03 2.89 -6.59
C THR A 62 5.63 3.39 -5.27
N SER A 63 4.92 3.27 -4.14
CA SER A 63 5.45 3.59 -2.82
C SER A 63 6.66 2.73 -2.46
N ILE A 64 6.63 1.43 -2.76
CA ILE A 64 7.81 0.55 -2.61
C ILE A 64 8.96 1.05 -3.50
N ALA A 65 8.69 1.39 -4.76
CA ALA A 65 9.72 1.87 -5.68
C ALA A 65 10.35 3.19 -5.22
N TYR A 66 9.53 4.11 -4.74
CA TYR A 66 9.96 5.38 -4.18
C TYR A 66 10.82 5.18 -2.93
N SER A 67 10.38 4.34 -2.00
CA SER A 67 11.15 4.01 -0.78
C SER A 67 12.54 3.44 -1.10
N CYS A 68 12.68 2.66 -2.19
CA CYS A 68 13.99 2.17 -2.64
C CYS A 68 14.97 3.28 -3.08
N VAL A 69 14.49 4.44 -3.53
CA VAL A 69 15.31 5.47 -4.18
C VAL A 69 15.26 6.82 -3.46
N ALA A 70 14.39 6.99 -2.46
CA ALA A 70 14.16 8.27 -1.78
C ALA A 70 15.41 8.85 -1.11
N SER A 71 16.42 8.02 -0.79
CA SER A 71 17.71 8.46 -0.26
C SER A 71 18.60 9.16 -1.29
N THR A 72 18.33 9.01 -2.59
CA THR A 72 19.06 9.68 -3.69
C THR A 72 18.38 10.97 -4.17
N MET A 73 17.33 11.40 -3.47
CA MET A 73 16.51 12.55 -3.82
C MET A 73 16.76 13.71 -2.86
N THR A 74 16.69 14.94 -3.36
CA THR A 74 16.67 16.13 -2.47
C THR A 74 15.33 16.21 -1.75
N GLN A 75 15.25 17.04 -0.69
CA GLN A 75 13.99 17.24 0.01
C GLN A 75 12.92 17.83 -0.91
N GLU A 76 13.28 18.78 -1.78
CA GLU A 76 12.38 19.41 -2.74
C GLU A 76 11.83 18.42 -3.77
N GLU A 77 12.67 17.49 -4.26
CA GLU A 77 12.22 16.42 -5.16
C GLU A 77 11.23 15.48 -4.47
N ARG A 78 11.47 15.15 -3.19
CA ARG A 78 10.59 14.30 -2.39
C ARG A 78 9.25 14.99 -2.12
N ASP A 79 9.28 16.22 -1.63
CA ASP A 79 8.08 17.01 -1.32
C ASP A 79 7.19 17.17 -2.55
N ARG A 80 7.79 17.47 -3.71
CA ARG A 80 7.06 17.56 -4.97
C ARG A 80 6.29 16.27 -5.30
N ILE A 81 6.89 15.09 -5.10
CA ILE A 81 6.22 13.81 -5.38
C ILE A 81 5.14 13.52 -4.34
N VAL A 82 5.45 13.75 -3.06
CA VAL A 82 4.52 13.53 -1.95
C VAL A 82 3.26 14.36 -2.14
N GLU A 83 3.40 15.66 -2.37
CA GLU A 83 2.29 16.61 -2.48
C GLU A 83 1.48 16.42 -3.77
N ARG A 84 2.12 16.05 -4.88
CA ARG A 84 1.46 16.02 -6.20
C ARG A 84 0.96 14.65 -6.62
N VAL A 85 1.40 13.59 -5.95
CA VAL A 85 1.03 12.20 -6.28
C VAL A 85 0.51 11.47 -5.06
N PHE A 86 1.34 11.31 -4.02
CA PHE A 86 1.03 10.39 -2.93
C PHE A 86 -0.10 10.87 -2.02
N ILE A 87 -0.05 12.11 -1.54
CA ILE A 87 -1.11 12.69 -0.69
C ILE A 87 -2.45 12.71 -1.45
N PRO A 88 -2.54 13.20 -2.69
CA PRO A 88 -3.78 13.14 -3.46
C PRO A 88 -4.34 11.72 -3.67
N MET A 89 -3.49 10.70 -3.79
CA MET A 89 -3.93 9.30 -3.90
C MET A 89 -4.45 8.73 -2.57
N ILE A 90 -3.81 9.12 -1.46
CA ILE A 90 -4.26 8.77 -0.12
C ILE A 90 -5.63 9.42 0.14
N GLU A 91 -5.76 10.74 -0.04
CA GLU A 91 -7.00 11.49 0.19
C GLU A 91 -8.15 11.02 -0.70
N MET A 92 -7.87 10.65 -1.96
CA MET A 92 -8.88 10.02 -2.81
C MET A 92 -9.44 8.74 -2.17
N SER A 93 -8.60 7.95 -1.52
CA SER A 93 -9.02 6.71 -0.85
C SER A 93 -9.72 7.00 0.48
N THR A 94 -9.14 7.87 1.31
CA THR A 94 -9.52 8.06 2.71
C THR A 94 -10.54 9.17 2.92
N GLU A 95 -10.77 10.03 1.94
CA GLU A 95 -11.74 11.13 2.02
C GLU A 95 -12.84 10.97 0.96
N LYS A 96 -12.48 11.04 -0.32
CA LYS A 96 -13.46 10.96 -1.42
C LYS A 96 -14.20 9.63 -1.44
N TYR A 97 -13.47 8.53 -1.24
CA TYR A 97 -14.00 7.17 -1.23
C TYR A 97 -13.91 6.51 0.14
N ALA A 98 -13.97 7.31 1.22
CA ALA A 98 -13.89 6.86 2.60
C ALA A 98 -14.81 5.66 2.89
N TYR A 99 -16.06 5.71 2.40
CA TYR A 99 -17.06 4.64 2.54
C TYR A 99 -16.67 3.27 1.94
N ARG A 100 -15.57 3.19 1.18
CA ARG A 100 -15.04 1.95 0.57
C ARG A 100 -13.62 1.62 1.04
N PHE A 101 -12.96 2.53 1.76
CA PHE A 101 -11.54 2.43 2.06
C PHE A 101 -11.20 1.17 2.84
N ASP A 102 -11.90 0.94 3.94
CA ASP A 102 -11.67 -0.16 4.88
C ASP A 102 -12.81 -1.18 4.89
N HIS A 103 -13.72 -1.11 3.91
CA HIS A 103 -14.80 -2.08 3.76
C HIS A 103 -14.27 -3.52 3.65
N ILE A 104 -14.84 -4.42 4.45
CA ILE A 104 -14.41 -5.82 4.58
C ILE A 104 -14.63 -6.60 3.28
N HIS A 105 -13.61 -6.58 2.43
CA HIS A 105 -13.61 -7.09 1.06
C HIS A 105 -12.21 -6.98 0.47
N ASN A 106 -11.90 -7.75 -0.58
CA ASN A 106 -10.61 -7.70 -1.26
C ASN A 106 -10.19 -6.30 -1.72
N HIS A 107 -11.14 -5.44 -2.10
CA HIS A 107 -10.85 -4.04 -2.45
C HIS A 107 -10.32 -3.24 -1.26
N GLY A 108 -10.91 -3.41 -0.08
CA GLY A 108 -10.47 -2.73 1.14
C GLY A 108 -9.08 -3.19 1.56
N VAL A 109 -8.78 -4.49 1.42
CA VAL A 109 -7.43 -5.03 1.64
C VAL A 109 -6.38 -4.34 0.77
N TRP A 110 -6.65 -4.13 -0.52
CA TRP A 110 -5.73 -3.40 -1.41
C TRP A 110 -5.60 -1.93 -1.00
N ALA A 111 -6.70 -1.29 -0.61
CA ALA A 111 -6.72 0.12 -0.21
C ALA A 111 -5.88 0.36 1.05
N VAL A 112 -6.13 -0.38 2.13
CA VAL A 112 -5.37 -0.22 3.38
C VAL A 112 -3.90 -0.57 3.19
N ALA A 113 -3.58 -1.62 2.42
CA ALA A 113 -2.19 -1.97 2.14
C ALA A 113 -1.46 -0.88 1.34
N ALA A 114 -2.13 -0.29 0.34
CA ALA A 114 -1.55 0.79 -0.45
C ALA A 114 -1.31 2.05 0.38
N VAL A 115 -2.29 2.45 1.21
CA VAL A 115 -2.14 3.63 2.09
C VAL A 115 -1.08 3.38 3.16
N GLY A 116 -1.06 2.21 3.82
CA GLY A 116 -0.06 1.88 4.84
C GLY A 116 1.37 1.82 4.28
N ALA A 117 1.56 1.23 3.09
CA ALA A 117 2.87 1.24 2.43
C ALA A 117 3.30 2.63 2.00
N CYS A 118 2.37 3.45 1.51
CA CYS A 118 2.65 4.83 1.15
C CYS A 118 3.02 5.65 2.38
N ALA A 119 2.27 5.53 3.47
CA ALA A 119 2.47 6.22 4.74
C ALA A 119 3.90 6.06 5.26
N VAL A 120 4.41 4.82 5.30
CA VAL A 120 5.79 4.55 5.71
C VAL A 120 6.79 5.14 4.72
N ALA A 121 6.56 4.96 3.41
CA ALA A 121 7.48 5.45 2.40
C ALA A 121 7.65 6.99 2.44
N ILE A 122 6.61 7.73 2.84
CA ILE A 122 6.62 9.19 2.92
C ILE A 122 6.80 9.75 4.35
N GLY A 123 7.00 8.89 5.35
CA GLY A 123 7.20 9.30 6.75
C GLY A 123 5.97 9.95 7.40
N LYS A 124 4.76 9.43 7.12
CA LYS A 124 3.46 9.95 7.62
C LYS A 124 2.74 8.89 8.46
N PRO A 125 3.15 8.66 9.72
CA PRO A 125 2.62 7.58 10.56
C PRO A 125 1.11 7.66 10.79
N GLU A 126 0.51 8.85 10.73
CA GLU A 126 -0.94 9.04 10.86
C GLU A 126 -1.75 8.26 9.81
N TYR A 127 -1.24 8.10 8.59
CA TYR A 127 -1.89 7.31 7.54
C TYR A 127 -1.63 5.81 7.72
N LEU A 128 -0.53 5.43 8.37
CA LEU A 128 -0.30 4.03 8.74
C LEU A 128 -1.29 3.61 9.82
N GLU A 129 -1.45 4.40 10.88
CA GLU A 129 -2.46 4.16 11.91
C GLU A 129 -3.87 4.04 11.30
N MET A 130 -4.19 4.92 10.34
CA MET A 130 -5.46 4.87 9.60
C MET A 130 -5.62 3.58 8.78
N ALA A 131 -4.56 3.07 8.16
CA ALA A 131 -4.63 1.80 7.43
C ALA A 131 -4.82 0.60 8.37
N VAL A 132 -4.21 0.64 9.57
CA VAL A 132 -4.24 -0.46 10.54
C VAL A 132 -5.55 -0.51 11.30
N TYR A 133 -5.98 0.62 11.85
CA TYR A 133 -7.15 0.75 12.73
C TYR A 133 -8.39 1.30 12.02
N GLY A 134 -8.27 1.64 10.74
CA GLY A 134 -9.33 2.22 9.93
C GLY A 134 -9.48 3.73 10.10
N LYS A 135 -10.37 4.34 9.30
CA LYS A 135 -10.45 5.81 9.18
C LYS A 135 -10.76 6.49 10.52
N ASP A 136 -11.75 5.97 11.23
CA ASP A 136 -12.29 6.58 12.45
C ASP A 136 -11.69 5.96 13.73
N ARG A 137 -10.69 5.08 13.58
CA ARG A 137 -10.09 4.27 14.66
C ARG A 137 -11.12 3.49 15.48
N ASP A 138 -12.24 3.13 14.88
CA ASP A 138 -13.19 2.23 15.50
C ASP A 138 -12.66 0.80 15.44
N ALA A 139 -13.00 -0.02 16.43
CA ALA A 139 -12.53 -1.41 16.50
C ALA A 139 -13.14 -2.32 15.40
N THR A 140 -13.83 -1.73 14.41
CA THR A 140 -14.63 -2.41 13.39
C THR A 140 -14.23 -2.00 11.96
N SER A 141 -13.01 -1.51 11.77
CA SER A 141 -12.49 -1.20 10.45
C SER A 141 -10.96 -1.36 10.36
N GLY A 142 -10.39 -1.00 9.21
CA GLY A 142 -8.96 -1.13 8.93
C GLY A 142 -8.47 -2.57 8.73
N PHE A 143 -7.15 -2.72 8.65
CA PHE A 143 -6.50 -4.00 8.38
C PHE A 143 -6.78 -5.07 9.45
N LEU A 144 -6.85 -4.68 10.72
CA LEU A 144 -7.12 -5.64 11.80
C LEU A 144 -8.53 -6.25 11.68
N ASP A 145 -9.51 -5.45 11.27
CA ASP A 145 -10.87 -5.95 11.05
C ASP A 145 -10.95 -6.80 9.77
N GLN A 146 -10.21 -6.44 8.72
CA GLN A 146 -10.05 -7.27 7.52
C GLN A 146 -9.51 -8.66 7.86
N VAL A 147 -8.45 -8.73 8.68
CA VAL A 147 -7.88 -10.00 9.16
C VAL A 147 -8.89 -10.78 10.01
N SER A 148 -9.66 -10.07 10.84
CA SER A 148 -10.63 -10.68 11.75
C SER A 148 -11.83 -11.30 11.03
N ASN A 149 -12.26 -10.71 9.91
CA ASN A 149 -13.51 -11.07 9.24
C ASN A 149 -13.34 -11.74 7.88
N LEU A 150 -12.21 -11.59 7.18
CA LEU A 150 -11.99 -12.25 5.88
C LEU A 150 -11.35 -13.65 5.99
N PHE A 151 -10.99 -14.08 7.19
CA PHE A 151 -10.39 -15.38 7.42
C PHE A 151 -11.22 -16.22 8.38
N ALA A 152 -11.48 -17.46 7.97
CA ALA A 152 -11.90 -18.49 8.91
C ALA A 152 -10.78 -18.78 9.93
N PRO A 153 -11.10 -19.35 11.10
CA PRO A 153 -10.07 -19.78 12.07
C PRO A 153 -9.01 -20.73 11.50
N SER A 154 -9.32 -21.45 10.42
CA SER A 154 -8.38 -22.31 9.69
C SER A 154 -7.38 -21.54 8.80
N GLY A 155 -7.51 -20.22 8.67
CA GLY A 155 -6.76 -19.41 7.71
C GLY A 155 -7.31 -19.48 6.27
N TYR A 156 -8.50 -20.05 6.07
CA TYR A 156 -9.19 -19.99 4.78
C TYR A 156 -9.75 -18.59 4.52
N TYR A 157 -9.43 -18.00 3.36
CA TYR A 157 -9.95 -16.68 2.97
C TYR A 157 -11.37 -16.82 2.44
N LEU A 158 -12.33 -16.15 3.07
CA LEU A 158 -13.76 -16.44 2.92
C LEU A 158 -14.30 -16.15 1.51
N GLU A 159 -13.73 -15.20 0.76
CA GLU A 159 -14.14 -14.93 -0.63
C GLU A 159 -13.64 -16.00 -1.63
N GLY A 160 -12.88 -16.99 -1.15
CA GLY A 160 -12.48 -18.16 -1.92
C GLY A 160 -11.05 -18.12 -2.48
N PRO A 161 -10.58 -19.24 -3.07
CA PRO A 161 -9.17 -19.43 -3.40
C PRO A 161 -8.62 -18.43 -4.43
N TYR A 162 -9.43 -18.01 -5.40
CA TYR A 162 -9.03 -17.03 -6.39
C TYR A 162 -8.72 -15.68 -5.75
N TYR A 163 -9.63 -15.17 -4.92
CA TYR A 163 -9.43 -13.90 -4.22
C TYR A 163 -8.38 -14.00 -3.14
N SER A 164 -8.23 -15.18 -2.50
CA SER A 164 -7.10 -15.46 -1.61
C SER A 164 -5.75 -15.23 -2.29
N ARG A 165 -5.56 -15.76 -3.50
CA ARG A 165 -4.34 -15.51 -4.30
C ARG A 165 -4.21 -14.04 -4.70
N PHE A 166 -5.33 -13.37 -4.96
CA PHE A 166 -5.33 -11.98 -5.37
C PHE A 166 -4.93 -11.02 -4.23
N THR A 167 -5.33 -11.32 -3.00
CA THR A 167 -5.09 -10.46 -1.82
C THR A 167 -3.86 -10.84 -1.01
N ILE A 168 -3.27 -12.03 -1.21
CA ILE A 168 -2.13 -12.48 -0.41
C ILE A 168 -0.98 -11.46 -0.39
N ARG A 169 -0.70 -10.83 -1.53
CA ARG A 169 0.42 -9.90 -1.64
C ARG A 169 0.20 -8.61 -0.81
N PRO A 170 -0.88 -7.84 -0.97
CA PRO A 170 -1.13 -6.68 -0.12
C PRO A 170 -1.22 -7.05 1.37
N LEU A 171 -1.83 -8.19 1.73
CA LEU A 171 -1.91 -8.67 3.11
C LEU A 171 -0.52 -8.87 3.73
N VAL A 172 0.32 -9.64 3.04
CA VAL A 172 1.69 -9.95 3.49
C VAL A 172 2.52 -8.68 3.64
N LEU A 173 2.40 -7.76 2.70
CA LEU A 173 3.17 -6.52 2.70
C LEU A 173 2.77 -5.60 3.86
N LEU A 174 1.47 -5.43 4.09
CA LEU A 174 1.02 -4.58 5.19
C LEU A 174 1.29 -5.22 6.55
N ALA A 175 1.11 -6.54 6.71
CA ALA A 175 1.48 -7.23 7.94
C ALA A 175 2.97 -7.04 8.28
N GLU A 176 3.84 -7.13 7.28
CA GLU A 176 5.27 -6.91 7.46
C GLU A 176 5.60 -5.45 7.82
N ILE A 177 4.91 -4.48 7.19
CA ILE A 177 5.04 -3.07 7.53
C ILE A 177 4.65 -2.84 9.00
N ILE A 178 3.50 -3.38 9.42
CA ILE A 178 3.02 -3.28 10.81
C ILE A 178 4.03 -3.90 11.77
N HIS A 179 4.55 -5.09 11.47
CA HIS A 179 5.53 -5.74 12.33
C HIS A 179 6.78 -4.90 12.58
N ARG A 180 7.25 -4.14 11.58
CA ARG A 180 8.43 -3.27 11.70
C ARG A 180 8.14 -1.91 12.34
N HIS A 181 7.03 -1.29 11.96
CA HIS A 181 6.75 0.12 12.25
C HIS A 181 5.73 0.31 13.38
N MET A 182 5.01 -0.75 13.75
CA MET A 182 4.03 -0.80 14.83
C MET A 182 4.12 -2.15 15.58
N PRO A 183 5.29 -2.50 16.14
CA PRO A 183 5.52 -3.81 16.76
C PRO A 183 4.56 -4.12 17.92
N GLU A 184 4.00 -3.10 18.57
CA GLU A 184 3.01 -3.21 19.63
C GLU A 184 1.69 -3.87 19.20
N VAL A 185 1.38 -3.88 17.90
CA VAL A 185 0.20 -4.55 17.35
C VAL A 185 0.34 -6.08 17.38
N ASP A 186 1.58 -6.59 17.41
CA ASP A 186 1.90 -8.02 17.37
C ASP A 186 1.12 -8.79 16.29
N ILE A 187 1.15 -8.25 15.06
CA ILE A 187 0.30 -8.69 13.94
C ILE A 187 0.40 -10.18 13.59
N TYR A 188 1.53 -10.82 13.89
CA TYR A 188 1.71 -12.26 13.64
C TYR A 188 1.05 -13.16 14.69
N ASN A 189 0.78 -12.65 15.89
CA ASN A 189 0.00 -13.35 16.91
C ASN A 189 -1.44 -12.85 17.00
N TYR A 190 -1.76 -11.71 16.36
CA TYR A 190 -3.12 -11.21 16.23
C TYR A 190 -4.08 -12.27 15.67
N LYS A 191 -5.28 -12.37 16.28
CA LYS A 191 -6.35 -13.31 15.90
C LYS A 191 -5.84 -14.75 15.73
N ASP A 192 -5.31 -15.31 16.83
CA ASP A 192 -4.76 -16.67 16.91
C ASP A 192 -3.67 -16.96 15.87
N GLY A 193 -2.96 -15.91 15.45
CA GLY A 193 -1.89 -15.98 14.47
C GLY A 193 -2.32 -16.38 13.06
N VAL A 194 -3.56 -16.05 12.66
CA VAL A 194 -4.08 -16.36 11.31
C VAL A 194 -3.18 -15.82 10.18
N VAL A 195 -2.55 -14.67 10.42
CA VAL A 195 -1.55 -14.03 9.54
C VAL A 195 -0.28 -14.89 9.48
N ALA A 196 0.25 -15.34 10.62
CA ALA A 196 1.45 -16.18 10.66
C ALA A 196 1.24 -17.53 9.99
N ILE A 197 0.09 -18.18 10.21
CA ILE A 197 -0.28 -19.47 9.60
C ILE A 197 -0.18 -19.40 8.07
N ARG A 198 -0.58 -18.26 7.49
CA ARG A 198 -0.60 -18.04 6.03
C ARG A 198 0.71 -17.53 5.45
N PHE A 199 1.46 -16.71 6.17
CA PHE A 199 2.46 -15.83 5.55
C PHE A 199 3.91 -16.12 5.90
N LYS A 200 4.19 -16.97 6.90
CA LYS A 200 5.56 -17.27 7.39
C LYS A 200 6.52 -17.78 6.30
N HIS A 201 6.00 -18.26 5.16
CA HIS A 201 6.78 -18.78 4.04
C HIS A 201 6.67 -17.95 2.74
N CYS A 202 5.94 -16.83 2.73
CA CYS A 202 5.57 -16.12 1.51
C CYS A 202 6.37 -14.82 1.23
N LEU A 203 7.32 -14.42 2.09
CA LEU A 203 8.05 -13.16 1.89
C LEU A 203 9.38 -13.35 1.15
N PRO A 204 9.56 -12.70 -0.02
CA PRO A 204 10.89 -12.53 -0.60
C PRO A 204 11.67 -11.43 0.15
N LEU A 205 12.89 -11.76 0.57
CA LEU A 205 13.86 -10.89 1.27
C LEU A 205 13.96 -9.47 0.69
N LEU A 206 13.85 -9.34 -0.63
CA LEU A 206 13.99 -8.07 -1.35
C LEU A 206 12.87 -7.06 -1.09
N THR A 207 11.70 -7.49 -0.59
CA THR A 207 10.69 -6.51 -0.17
C THR A 207 10.98 -5.93 1.21
N LEU A 208 11.73 -6.66 2.04
CA LEU A 208 12.05 -6.27 3.41
C LEU A 208 13.03 -5.08 3.45
N MET A 209 13.98 -5.04 2.50
CA MET A 209 14.98 -3.97 2.43
C MET A 209 14.37 -2.61 2.08
N ALA A 210 13.29 -2.58 1.28
CA ALA A 210 12.70 -1.32 0.80
C ALA A 210 12.13 -0.44 1.92
N PHE A 211 11.72 -1.03 3.05
CA PHE A 211 11.12 -0.32 4.19
C PHE A 211 12.02 -0.30 5.44
N SER A 212 13.32 -0.55 5.26
CA SER A 212 14.29 -0.65 6.37
C SER A 212 15.15 0.60 6.57
N GLN A 213 15.02 1.61 5.71
CA GLN A 213 15.91 2.78 5.69
C GLN A 213 15.30 4.07 6.27
N HIS A 214 14.13 3.99 6.91
CA HIS A 214 13.44 5.12 7.54
C HIS A 214 13.02 4.74 8.96
#